data_AF-A0A2V5ZA82-F1
#
_entry.id   AF-A0A2V5ZA82-F1
#
_cell.length_a   1.000
_cell.length_b   1.000
_cell.length_c   1.000
_cell.angle_alpha   90.00
_cell.angle_beta   90.00
_cell.angle_gamma   90.00
#
_symmetry.space_group_name_H-M   'P 1'
#
loop_
_entity.id
_entity.type
_entity.pdbx_description
1 polymer ?
#
loop_
_entity_poly.entity_id
_entity_poly.type
_entity_poly.pdbx_seq_one_letter_code
_entity_poly.pdbx_strand_id
1 'polypeptide(L)' 'MSTELQFTKSEARDAFAVAGHLIGCYLSSRAGLKELGILRTERTLQGDFAEWLVAHLLDLELSRSTVEKHVDASDTSGRT' A
#
# COMPACT_ATOMS: atom_id res chain seq x y z
N MET A 1 15.75 14.23 21.71
CA MET A 1 15.12 15.56 21.85
C MET A 1 14.08 15.67 20.75
N SER A 2 12.80 15.62 21.09
CA SER A 2 11.73 15.85 20.12
C SER A 2 11.64 17.35 19.88
N THR A 3 11.93 17.79 18.66
CA THR A 3 11.76 19.19 18.29
C THR A 3 10.28 19.40 18.06
N GLU A 4 9.58 20.01 19.02
CA GLU A 4 8.19 20.43 18.81
C GLU A 4 8.18 21.53 17.74
N LEU A 5 7.54 21.24 16.61
CA LEU A 5 7.29 22.22 15.57
C LEU A 5 6.26 23.22 16.10
N GLN A 6 6.72 24.42 16.49
CA GLN A 6 5.84 25.52 16.87
C GLN A 6 5.48 26.33 15.62
N PHE A 7 4.20 26.36 15.27
CA PHE A 7 3.66 27.13 14.15
C PHE A 7 2.87 28.33 14.65
N THR A 8 2.93 29.46 13.95
CA THR A 8 1.93 30.52 14.12
C THR A 8 0.55 30.05 13.66
N LYS A 9 -0.54 30.73 14.05
CA LYS A 9 -1.90 30.32 13.70
C LYS A 9 -2.16 30.27 12.18
N SER A 10 -1.50 31.13 11.40
CA SER A 10 -1.61 31.13 9.93
C SER A 10 -0.83 29.97 9.34
N GLU A 11 0.42 29.79 9.74
CA GLU A 11 1.26 28.66 9.28
C GLU A 11 0.67 27.31 9.66
N ALA A 12 0.04 27.21 10.84
CA ALA A 12 -0.67 26.01 11.27
C ALA A 12 -1.86 25.72 10.34
N ARG A 13 -2.64 26.74 9.94
CA ARG A 13 -3.76 26.58 9.02
C ARG A 13 -3.30 26.10 7.65
N ASP A 14 -2.21 26.68 7.14
CA ASP A 14 -1.63 26.31 5.85
C ASP A 14 -1.05 24.88 5.92
N ALA A 15 -0.34 24.55 7.01
CA ALA A 15 0.16 23.20 7.26
C ALA A 15 -0.97 22.17 7.37
N PHE A 16 -2.08 22.49 8.02
CA PHE A 16 -3.25 21.60 8.08
C PHE A 16 -3.90 21.41 6.71
N ALA A 17 -3.99 22.47 5.90
CA ALA A 17 -4.53 22.36 4.54
C ALA A 17 -3.66 21.45 3.67
N VAL A 18 -2.34 21.63 3.73
CA VAL A 18 -1.37 20.78 3.01
C VAL A 18 -1.44 19.34 3.52
N ALA A 19 -1.44 19.13 4.83
CA ALA A 19 -1.54 17.80 5.43
C ALA A 19 -2.83 17.09 5.01
N GLY A 20 -3.98 17.79 5.04
CA GLY A 20 -5.26 17.26 4.59
C GLY A 20 -5.24 16.86 3.11
N HIS A 21 -4.64 17.68 2.25
CA HIS A 21 -4.47 17.36 0.84
C HIS A 21 -3.61 16.10 0.65
N LEU A 22 -2.46 16.01 1.32
CA LEU A 22 -1.55 14.86 1.24
C LEU A 22 -2.22 13.57 1.74
N ILE A 23 -2.97 13.63 2.83
CA ILE A 23 -3.76 12.50 3.34
C ILE A 23 -4.81 12.09 2.30
N GLY A 24 -5.50 13.04 1.68
CA GLY A 24 -6.45 12.77 0.61
C GLY A 24 -5.81 12.03 -0.57
N CYS A 25 -4.67 12.51 -1.06
CA CYS A 25 -3.89 11.86 -2.11
C CYS A 25 -3.45 10.45 -1.71
N TYR A 26 -3.00 10.27 -0.47
CA TYR A 26 -2.60 8.97 0.06
C TYR A 26 -3.77 7.98 0.08
N LEU A 27 -4.94 8.37 0.60
CA LEU A 27 -6.13 7.52 0.67
C LEU A 27 -6.63 7.14 -0.73
N SER A 28 -6.67 8.09 -1.65
CA SER A 28 -7.08 7.84 -3.05
C SER A 28 -6.10 6.89 -3.75
N SER A 29 -4.79 7.12 -3.62
CA SER A 29 -3.77 6.23 -4.19
C SER A 29 -3.89 4.82 -3.60
N ARG A 30 -4.11 4.72 -2.29
CA ARG A 30 -4.29 3.44 -1.60
C ARG A 30 -5.51 2.67 -2.12
N ALA A 31 -6.62 3.35 -2.38
CA ALA A 31 -7.80 2.73 -2.96
C ALA A 31 -7.51 2.16 -4.37
N GLY A 32 -6.87 2.93 -5.24
CA GLY A 32 -6.49 2.46 -6.58
C GLY A 32 -5.53 1.26 -6.54
N LEU A 33 -4.58 1.24 -5.61
CA LEU A 33 -3.67 0.11 -5.44
C LEU A 33 -4.38 -1.16 -4.94
N LYS A 34 -5.45 -1.02 -4.14
CA LYS A 34 -6.30 -2.16 -3.74
C LYS A 34 -7.12 -2.68 -4.92
N GLU A 35 -7.67 -1.79 -5.74
CA GLU A 35 -8.42 -2.17 -6.96
C GLU A 35 -7.56 -2.93 -7.97
N LEU A 36 -6.29 -2.54 -8.10
CA LEU A 36 -5.30 -3.25 -8.93
C LEU A 36 -4.84 -4.59 -8.34
N GLY A 37 -5.25 -4.93 -7.11
CA GLY A 37 -4.78 -6.11 -6.40
C GLY A 37 -3.33 -6.05 -5.95
N ILE A 38 -2.68 -4.87 -6.05
CA ILE A 38 -1.31 -4.64 -5.60
C ILE A 38 -1.28 -4.61 -4.08
N LEU A 39 -2.11 -3.77 -3.47
CA LEU A 39 -2.19 -3.66 -2.03
C LEU A 39 -3.23 -4.67 -1.51
N ARG A 40 -2.74 -5.72 -0.87
CA ARG A 40 -3.55 -6.87 -0.46
C ARG A 40 -3.74 -6.92 1.05
N THR A 41 -2.87 -6.25 1.79
CA THR A 41 -2.90 -6.22 3.26
C THR A 41 -2.87 -4.79 3.81
N GLU A 42 -3.03 -4.68 5.13
CA GLU A 42 -2.70 -3.46 5.87
C GLU A 42 -1.19 -3.42 6.24
N ARG A 43 -0.33 -4.28 5.65
CA ARG A 43 1.13 -4.27 5.84
C ARG A 43 1.82 -3.19 4.99
N THR A 44 3.13 -3.32 4.79
CA THR A 44 3.99 -2.39 4.06
C THR A 44 3.75 -2.44 2.55
N LEU A 45 3.36 -1.31 1.97
CA LEU A 45 3.15 -1.11 0.53
C LEU A 45 4.28 -1.69 -0.35
N GLN A 46 5.54 -1.53 0.08
CA GLN A 46 6.69 -2.00 -0.69
C GLN A 46 6.73 -3.53 -0.84
N GLY A 47 6.33 -4.26 0.21
CA GLY A 47 6.28 -5.72 0.19
C GLY A 47 5.17 -6.24 -0.71
N ASP A 48 3.95 -5.73 -0.50
CA ASP A 48 2.77 -6.01 -1.31
C ASP A 48 3.04 -5.74 -2.81
N PHE A 49 3.72 -4.63 -3.13
CA PHE A 49 4.11 -4.32 -4.52
C PHE A 49 5.15 -5.28 -5.10
N ALA A 50 6.16 -5.69 -4.31
CA ALA A 50 7.17 -6.63 -4.79
C ALA A 50 6.57 -8.01 -5.09
N GLU A 51 5.68 -8.51 -4.23
CA GLU A 51 4.96 -9.76 -4.44
C GLU A 51 4.09 -9.70 -5.72
N TRP A 52 3.32 -8.62 -5.88
CA TRP A 52 2.51 -8.40 -7.07
C TRP A 52 3.35 -8.33 -8.35
N LEU A 53 4.47 -7.62 -8.32
CA LEU A 53 5.34 -7.47 -9.49
C LEU A 53 5.93 -8.82 -9.91
N VAL A 54 6.42 -9.62 -8.98
CA VAL A 54 6.98 -10.94 -9.28
C VAL A 54 5.90 -11.87 -9.84
N ALA A 55 4.71 -11.90 -9.23
CA ALA A 55 3.60 -12.71 -9.73
C ALA A 55 3.20 -12.30 -11.16
N HIS A 56 3.12 -10.99 -11.44
CA HIS A 56 2.80 -10.48 -12.77
C HIS A 56 3.87 -10.85 -13.82
N LEU A 57 5.15 -10.78 -13.46
CA LEU A 57 6.26 -11.16 -14.35
C LEU A 57 6.30 -12.65 -14.66
N LEU A 58 5.77 -13.48 -13.76
CA LEU A 58 5.77 -14.94 -13.87
C LEU A 58 4.41 -15.52 -14.32
N ASP A 59 3.43 -14.67 -14.62
CA ASP A 59 2.05 -15.06 -14.95
C ASP A 59 1.41 -15.96 -13.87
N LEU A 60 1.62 -15.59 -12.60
CA LEU A 60 1.09 -16.29 -11.43
C LEU A 60 -0.04 -15.50 -10.78
N GLU A 61 -1.01 -16.21 -10.22
CA GLU A 61 -2.06 -15.65 -9.39
C GLU A 61 -1.65 -15.68 -7.91
N LEU A 62 -1.62 -14.51 -7.28
CA LEU A 62 -1.34 -14.40 -5.86
C LEU A 62 -2.46 -15.03 -5.01
N SER A 63 -2.08 -15.85 -4.01
CA SER A 63 -3.02 -16.54 -3.12
C SER A 63 -3.85 -15.55 -2.30
N ARG A 64 -5.18 -15.58 -2.39
CA ARG A 64 -6.12 -14.63 -1.76
C ARG A 64 -5.96 -14.47 -0.24
N SER A 65 -5.44 -15.49 0.44
CA SER A 65 -5.25 -15.48 1.89
C SER A 65 -3.77 -15.36 2.24
N THR A 66 -3.37 -14.26 2.89
CA THR A 66 -2.03 -14.14 3.49
C THR A 66 -1.83 -15.02 4.74
N VAL A 67 -2.81 -15.87 5.07
CA VAL A 67 -2.82 -16.77 6.24
C VAL A 67 -2.57 -18.23 5.85
N GLU A 68 -2.64 -18.58 4.56
CA GLU A 68 -2.23 -19.91 4.11
C GLU A 68 -0.70 -20.00 4.10
N LYS A 69 -0.16 -20.57 5.18
CA LYS A 69 1.28 -20.57 5.53
C LYS A 69 2.22 -21.27 4.52
N HIS A 70 1.71 -21.79 3.41
CA HIS A 70 2.46 -22.72 2.56
C HIS A 70 2.39 -22.43 1.06
N VAL A 71 1.58 -21.46 0.60
CA VAL A 71 1.46 -21.14 -0.83
C VAL A 71 1.24 -19.64 -1.03
N ASP A 72 2.22 -18.98 -1.65
CA ASP A 72 2.19 -17.54 -1.90
C ASP A 72 1.52 -17.19 -3.25
N ALA A 73 1.73 -17.99 -4.29
CA ALA A 73 1.15 -17.81 -5.63
C ALA A 73 1.05 -19.15 -6.40
N SER A 74 0.21 -19.21 -7.43
CA SER A 74 0.01 -20.39 -8.27
C SER A 74 -0.13 -20.03 -9.76
N ASP A 75 0.30 -20.90 -10.67
CA ASP A 75 -0.02 -20.78 -12.09
C ASP A 75 -1.44 -21.28 -12.43
N THR A 76 -1.87 -21.13 -13.68
CA THR A 76 -3.17 -21.62 -14.18
C THR A 76 -3.35 -23.15 -14.10
N SER A 77 -2.26 -23.89 -13.88
CA SER A 77 -2.25 -25.35 -13.70
C SER A 77 -2.19 -25.75 -12.21
N GLY A 78 -2.25 -24.78 -11.28
CA GLY A 78 -2.18 -25.01 -9.84
C GLY A 78 -0.79 -25.38 -9.32
N ARG A 79 0.27 -25.12 -10.08
CA ARG A 79 1.66 -25.29 -9.64
C ARG A 79 2.14 -24.03 -8.93
N THR A 80 2.93 -24.21 -7.88
CA THR A 80 3.60 -23.15 -7.11
C THR A 80 4.98 -22.85 -7.65
#